data_AF-A0A926BAH3-F1
#
_entry.id   AF-A0A926BAH3-F1
#
_cell.length_a   1.000
_cell.length_b   1.000
_cell.length_c   1.000
_cell.angle_alpha   90.00
_cell.angle_beta   90.00
_cell.angle_gamma   90.00
#
_symmetry.space_group_name_H-M   'P 1'
#
loop_
_entity.id
_entity.type
_entity.pdbx_description
1 polymer ?
#
loop_
_entity_poly.entity_id
_entity_poly.type
_entity_poly.pdbx_seq_one_letter_code
_entity_poly.pdbx_strand_id
1 'polypeptide(L)' 'HLSAAGALSVSGEPVAAESLAARVADRLVHDRKKVVFFDIDDAAPYSQAVKLMDICKGVGAKTLGIVTRD' A
#
# COMPACT_ATOMS: atom_id res chain seq x y z
N HIS A 1 -3.45 4.11 1.01
CA HIS A 1 -4.47 4.71 0.13
C HIS A 1 -3.78 5.16 -1.14
N LEU A 2 -4.33 4.79 -2.29
CA LEU A 2 -3.92 5.23 -3.62
C LEU A 2 -5.07 6.03 -4.22
N SER A 3 -4.84 7.31 -4.52
CA SER A 3 -5.85 8.16 -5.15
C SER A 3 -5.90 7.99 -6.66
N ALA A 4 -6.98 8.47 -7.30
CA ALA A 4 -7.11 8.52 -8.76
C ALA A 4 -5.95 9.26 -9.46
N ALA A 5 -5.38 10.28 -8.80
CA ALA A 5 -4.22 11.04 -9.30
C ALA A 5 -2.88 10.29 -9.12
N GLY A 6 -2.90 9.06 -8.61
CA GLY A 6 -1.69 8.28 -8.34
C GLY A 6 -0.97 8.67 -7.06
N ALA A 7 -1.58 9.50 -6.20
CA ALA A 7 -0.97 9.92 -4.94
C ALA A 7 -1.08 8.81 -3.90
N LEU A 8 0.03 8.56 -3.21
CA LEU A 8 0.15 7.50 -2.22
C LEU A 8 0.17 8.07 -0.82
N SER A 9 -0.58 7.44 0.06
CA SER A 9 -0.49 7.69 1.50
C SER A 9 -0.55 6.40 2.31
N VAL A 10 0.23 6.38 3.39
CA VAL A 10 0.26 5.28 4.36
C VAL A 10 -0.21 5.84 5.69
N SER A 11 -1.34 5.33 6.21
CA SER A 11 -1.94 5.81 7.46
C SER A 11 -2.22 7.32 7.49
N GLY A 12 -2.59 7.90 6.35
CA GLY A 12 -2.88 9.34 6.21
C GLY A 12 -1.67 10.22 5.92
N GLU A 13 -0.44 9.67 5.95
CA GLU A 13 0.77 10.40 5.60
C GLU A 13 1.11 10.20 4.12
N PRO A 14 1.28 11.28 3.33
CA PRO A 14 1.76 11.18 1.96
C PRO A 14 3.13 10.51 1.92
N VAL A 15 3.31 9.56 0.99
CA VAL A 15 4.59 8.88 0.81
C VAL A 15 4.94 8.83 -0.68
N ALA A 16 6.21 9.05 -0.99
CA ALA A 16 6.74 8.80 -2.33
C ALA A 16 6.77 7.28 -2.59
N ALA A 17 6.59 6.88 -3.85
CA ALA A 17 6.55 5.47 -4.23
C ALA A 17 7.87 4.74 -3.88
N GLU A 18 8.99 5.44 -4.03
CA GLU A 18 10.34 4.98 -3.73
C GLU A 18 10.55 4.73 -2.23
N SER A 19 9.87 5.51 -1.37
CA SER A 19 9.94 5.40 0.09
C SER A 19 8.90 4.45 0.68
N LEU A 20 7.93 3.99 -0.13
CA LEU A 20 6.86 3.11 0.33
C LEU A 20 7.40 1.82 0.94
N ALA A 21 8.38 1.19 0.30
CA ALA A 21 8.97 -0.07 0.75
C ALA A 21 9.55 0.05 2.16
N ALA A 22 10.39 1.05 2.40
CA ALA A 22 10.98 1.31 3.70
C ALA A 22 9.92 1.61 4.76
N ARG A 23 8.94 2.46 4.43
CA ARG A 23 7.87 2.84 5.36
C ARG A 23 6.97 1.66 5.76
N VAL A 24 6.67 0.79 4.80
CA VAL A 24 5.90 -0.44 5.04
C VAL A 24 6.73 -1.44 5.83
N ALA A 25 8.02 -1.62 5.50
CA ALA A 25 8.91 -2.51 6.25
C ALA A 25 8.99 -2.12 7.73
N ASP A 26 9.24 -0.84 8.03
CA ASP A 26 9.33 -0.32 9.41
C ASP A 26 8.04 -0.57 10.20
N ARG A 27 6.88 -0.35 9.56
CA ARG A 27 5.58 -0.61 10.21
C ARG A 27 5.31 -2.10 10.37
N LEU A 28 5.67 -2.89 9.38
CA LEU A 28 5.50 -4.34 9.42
C LEU A 28 6.40 -4.96 10.48
N VAL A 29 7.61 -4.47 10.73
CA VAL A 29 8.55 -5.02 11.75
C VAL A 29 7.84 -5.25 13.08
N HIS A 30 7.02 -4.31 13.53
CA HIS A 30 6.29 -4.39 14.79
C HIS A 30 4.94 -5.11 14.70
N ASP A 31 4.43 -5.40 13.50
CA ASP A 31 3.19 -6.14 13.28
C ASP A 31 3.45 -7.66 13.20
N ARG A 32 2.80 -8.43 14.09
CA ARG A 32 2.88 -9.90 14.14
C ARG A 32 2.06 -10.57 13.03
N LYS A 33 0.98 -9.92 12.58
CA LYS A 33 0.08 -10.47 11.55
C LYS A 33 0.57 -10.13 10.13
N LYS A 34 1.35 -9.05 9.99
CA LYS A 34 1.92 -8.55 8.72
C LYS A 34 0.83 -8.29 7.68
N VAL A 35 -0.27 -7.68 8.11
CA VAL A 35 -1.45 -7.43 7.27
C VAL A 35 -1.39 -5.99 6.77
N VAL A 36 -1.52 -5.80 5.46
CA VAL A 36 -1.58 -4.48 4.84
C VAL A 36 -2.95 -4.30 4.19
N PHE A 37 -3.65 -3.24 4.58
CA PHE A 37 -4.90 -2.83 3.93
C PHE A 37 -4.60 -1.78 2.85
N PHE A 38 -5.00 -2.11 1.63
CA PHE A 38 -4.89 -1.28 0.45
C PHE A 38 -6.25 -0.70 0.11
N ASP A 39 -6.43 0.56 0.46
CA ASP A 39 -7.52 1.39 -0.03
C ASP A 39 -7.14 1.98 -1.39
N ILE A 40 -7.91 1.66 -2.43
CA ILE A 40 -7.64 2.05 -3.81
C ILE A 40 -8.90 2.73 -4.35
N ASP A 41 -8.72 3.94 -4.88
CA ASP A 41 -9.76 4.66 -5.61
C ASP A 41 -10.11 3.92 -6.91
N ASP A 42 -11.40 3.81 -7.24
CA ASP A 42 -11.87 3.09 -8.44
C ASP A 42 -11.35 3.69 -9.75
N ALA A 43 -11.02 4.99 -9.76
CA ALA A 43 -10.41 5.65 -10.91
C ALA A 43 -8.87 5.53 -10.93
N ALA A 44 -8.26 4.87 -9.93
CA ALA A 44 -6.83 4.68 -9.90
C ALA A 44 -6.35 3.65 -10.94
N PRO A 45 -5.16 3.85 -11.54
CA PRO A 45 -4.63 2.90 -12.51
C PRO A 45 -4.35 1.53 -11.86
N TYR A 46 -5.04 0.49 -12.32
CA TYR A 46 -4.85 -0.88 -11.81
C TYR A 46 -3.39 -1.36 -11.91
N SER A 47 -2.68 -0.99 -12.98
CA SER A 47 -1.25 -1.30 -13.16
C SER A 47 -0.37 -0.72 -12.06
N GLN A 48 -0.74 0.44 -11.50
CA GLN A 48 -0.05 1.05 -10.38
C GLN A 48 -0.37 0.31 -9.08
N ALA A 49 -1.63 -0.04 -8.85
CA ALA A 49 -2.04 -0.85 -7.70
C ALA A 49 -1.27 -2.17 -7.62
N VAL A 50 -1.14 -2.90 -8.74
CA VAL A 50 -0.40 -4.17 -8.80
C VAL A 50 1.08 -3.98 -8.42
N LYS A 51 1.75 -2.94 -8.93
CA LYS A 51 3.16 -2.65 -8.57
C LYS A 51 3.32 -2.41 -7.07
N LEU A 52 2.37 -1.70 -6.45
CA LEU A 52 2.42 -1.40 -5.02
C LEU A 52 2.15 -2.63 -4.17
N MET A 53 1.23 -3.49 -4.61
CA MET A 53 0.99 -4.79 -3.98
C MET A 53 2.24 -5.67 -3.99
N ASP A 54 2.97 -5.67 -5.11
CA ASP A 54 4.23 -6.41 -5.25
C ASP A 54 5.31 -5.88 -4.30
N ILE A 55 5.48 -4.55 -4.22
CA ILE A 55 6.38 -3.90 -3.25
C ILE A 55 6.04 -4.32 -1.82
N CYS A 56 4.76 -4.27 -1.43
CA CYS A 56 4.35 -4.65 -0.08
C CYS A 56 4.59 -6.13 0.23
N LYS A 57 4.38 -7.03 -0.73
CA LYS A 57 4.76 -8.44 -0.59
C LYS A 57 6.27 -8.61 -0.42
N GLY A 58 7.06 -7.92 -1.25
CA GLY A 58 8.53 -7.98 -1.20
C GLY A 58 9.13 -7.58 0.15
N VAL A 59 8.48 -6.68 0.88
CA VAL A 59 8.92 -6.24 2.22
C VAL A 59 8.35 -7.07 3.38
N GLY A 60 7.64 -8.16 3.08
CA GLY A 60 7.19 -9.13 4.07
C GLY A 60 5.73 -9.00 4.52
N ALA A 61 4.88 -8.30 3.76
CA ALA A 61 3.43 -8.39 3.96
C ALA A 61 2.97 -9.83 3.68
N LYS A 62 2.29 -10.45 4.65
CA LYS A 62 1.76 -11.81 4.51
C LYS A 62 0.33 -11.83 3.97
N THR A 63 -0.42 -10.78 4.26
CA THR A 63 -1.81 -10.65 3.84
C THR A 63 -2.04 -9.26 3.29
N LEU A 64 -2.62 -9.20 2.09
CA LEU A 64 -3.09 -7.96 1.48
C LEU A 64 -4.61 -7.97 1.51
N GLY A 65 -5.21 -6.98 2.17
CA GLY A 65 -6.64 -6.73 2.08
C GLY A 65 -6.88 -5.58 1.12
N ILE A 66 -7.69 -5.78 0.08
CA ILE A 66 -8.11 -4.70 -0.81
C ILE A 66 -9.41 -4.14 -0.25
N VAL A 67 -9.47 -2.82 -0.09
CA VAL A 67 -10.66 -2.07 0.29
C VAL A 67 -11.00 -1.20 -0.90
N THR A 68 -12.16 -1.45 -1.49
CA THR A 68 -12.79 -0.55 -2.46
C THR A 68 -13.80 0.28 -1.69
N ARG A 69 -13.93 1.56 -2.02
CA ARG A 69 -14.99 2.42 -1.49
C ARG A 69 -15.92 2.74 -2.64
N ASP A 70 -17.17 2.28 -2.54
CA ASP A 70 -18.30 2.70 -3.38
C ASP A 70 -18.51 4.23 -3.32
#